data_AF-A9EL17-F1
#
_entry.id   AF-A9EL17-F1
#
_cell.length_a   1.000
_cell.length_b   1.000
_cell.length_c   1.000
_cell.angle_alpha   90.00
_cell.angle_beta   90.00
_cell.angle_gamma   90.00
#
_symmetry.space_group_name_H-M   'P 1'
#
loop_
_entity.id
_entity.type
_entity.pdbx_description
1 polymer ?
#
loop_
_entity_poly.entity_id
_entity_poly.type
_entity_poly.pdbx_seq_one_letter_code
_entity_poly.pdbx_strand_id
1 'polypeptide(L)'
;MVGLDSLYAMLARPTQRSIERKRLMVEETNNSASIAADDHEPPQSQLPQSLNRRKSPQDRRRSDRRGAPISKEEREREGATNKDLAEHEAVNSPLPRIDIDI
;
A
#
# COMPACT_ATOMS: atom_id res chain seq x y z
N MET A 1 63.33 25.17 -13.06
CA MET A 1 62.96 24.96 -11.65
C MET A 1 61.45 25.11 -11.53
N VAL A 2 60.77 24.13 -10.96
CA VAL A 2 59.32 24.23 -10.65
C VAL A 2 59.21 25.06 -9.36
N GLY A 3 58.49 26.18 -9.40
CA GLY A 3 58.33 27.08 -8.26
C GLY A 3 57.43 26.49 -7.16
N LEU A 4 57.60 26.93 -5.91
CA LEU A 4 56.79 26.43 -4.78
C LEU A 4 55.29 26.58 -5.02
N ASP A 5 54.86 27.70 -5.61
CA ASP A 5 53.46 27.97 -5.93
C ASP A 5 52.87 26.95 -6.92
N SER A 6 53.68 26.50 -7.90
CA SER A 6 53.24 25.45 -8.83
C SER A 6 53.14 24.08 -8.17
N LEU A 7 53.92 23.82 -7.12
CA LEU A 7 53.85 22.62 -6.28
C LEU A 7 52.59 22.63 -5.41
N TYR A 8 52.27 23.77 -4.80
CA TYR A 8 51.02 23.98 -4.07
C TYR A 8 49.79 23.84 -4.99
N ALA A 9 49.85 24.36 -6.22
CA ALA A 9 48.75 24.25 -7.17
C ALA A 9 48.48 22.81 -7.65
N MET A 10 49.48 21.92 -7.58
CA MET A 10 49.32 20.49 -7.88
C MET A 10 48.76 19.71 -6.68
N LEU A 11 49.21 20.02 -5.46
CA LEU A 11 48.84 19.30 -4.24
C LEU A 11 47.50 19.77 -3.63
N ALA A 12 47.14 21.04 -3.82
CA ALA A 12 45.89 21.59 -3.28
C ALA A 12 44.64 21.17 -4.08
N ARG A 13 44.81 20.44 -5.19
CA ARG A 13 43.67 19.95 -5.98
C ARG A 13 43.04 18.76 -5.26
N PRO A 14 41.75 18.83 -4.88
CA PRO A 14 41.06 17.67 -4.34
C PRO A 14 41.08 16.54 -5.38
N THR A 15 41.26 15.31 -4.90
CA THR A 15 41.27 14.13 -5.76
C THR A 15 39.93 13.99 -6.46
N GLN A 16 39.92 14.22 -7.78
CA GLN A 16 38.73 13.98 -8.59
C GLN A 16 38.53 12.47 -8.65
N ARG A 17 37.55 11.97 -7.89
CA ARG A 17 37.13 10.58 -8.01
C ARG A 17 36.65 10.36 -9.45
N SER A 18 37.36 9.54 -10.21
CA SER A 18 36.83 9.00 -11.45
C SER A 18 35.66 8.10 -11.08
N ILE A 19 34.45 8.66 -11.14
CA ILE A 19 33.23 7.86 -11.01
C ILE A 19 33.13 7.05 -12.30
N GLU A 20 33.72 5.86 -12.30
CA GLU A 20 33.42 4.86 -13.31
C GLU A 20 31.96 4.46 -13.10
N ARG A 21 31.08 5.11 -13.88
CA ARG A 21 29.70 4.67 -13.99
C ARG A 21 29.77 3.28 -14.62
N LYS A 22 29.55 2.24 -13.80
CA LYS A 22 29.25 0.91 -14.31
C LYS A 22 28.13 1.10 -15.33
N ARG A 23 28.42 0.90 -16.61
CA ARG A 23 27.39 0.82 -17.63
C ARG A 23 26.60 -0.42 -17.28
N LEU A 24 25.54 -0.22 -16.49
CA LEU A 24 24.53 -1.21 -16.27
C LEU A 24 23.91 -1.41 -17.66
N MET A 25 24.36 -2.44 -18.38
CA MET A 25 23.58 -2.98 -19.50
C MET A 25 22.29 -3.48 -18.87
N VAL A 26 21.32 -2.57 -18.79
CA VAL A 26 19.94 -2.91 -18.49
C VAL A 26 19.41 -3.42 -19.81
N GLU A 27 19.14 -4.73 -19.87
CA GLU A 27 18.38 -5.29 -20.97
C GLU A 27 17.06 -4.52 -21.07
N GLU A 28 16.79 -3.92 -22.22
CA GLU A 28 15.53 -3.23 -22.47
C GLU A 28 14.43 -4.30 -22.48
N THR A 29 13.76 -4.50 -21.34
CA THR A 29 12.59 -5.37 -21.27
C THR A 29 11.47 -4.72 -22.09
N ASN A 30 10.89 -5.48 -23.02
CA ASN A 30 9.76 -5.05 -23.84
C ASN A 30 8.62 -4.49 -22.96
N ASN A 31 8.53 -3.16 -22.87
CA ASN A 31 7.51 -2.43 -22.11
C ASN A 31 6.08 -2.66 -22.61
N SER A 32 5.89 -3.42 -23.69
CA SER A 32 4.59 -3.73 -24.27
C SER A 32 3.86 -4.89 -23.60
N ALA A 33 4.53 -5.73 -22.80
CA ALA A 33 3.89 -6.86 -22.13
C ALA A 33 3.23 -6.49 -20.79
N SER A 34 3.58 -5.34 -20.20
CA SER A 34 3.06 -4.88 -18.90
C SER A 34 1.96 -3.83 -19.00
N ILE A 35 1.76 -3.22 -20.18
CA ILE A 35 0.65 -2.33 -20.44
C ILE A 35 -0.48 -3.17 -21.03
N ALA A 36 -1.01 -4.10 -20.24
CA ALA A 36 -2.33 -4.63 -20.53
C ALA A 36 -3.30 -3.43 -20.51
N ALA A 37 -4.13 -3.30 -21.54
CA ALA A 37 -5.20 -2.31 -21.51
C ALA A 37 -6.00 -2.53 -20.22
N ASP A 38 -6.31 -1.43 -19.56
CA ASP A 38 -7.07 -1.49 -18.33
C ASP A 38 -8.49 -1.98 -18.64
N ASP A 39 -8.71 -3.29 -18.48
CA ASP A 39 -10.00 -3.97 -18.61
C ASP A 39 -10.95 -3.64 -17.42
N HIS A 40 -10.72 -2.55 -16.69
CA HIS A 40 -11.67 -1.98 -15.75
C HIS A 40 -12.83 -1.30 -16.50
N GLU A 41 -13.66 -2.10 -17.15
CA GLU A 41 -14.99 -1.64 -17.52
C GLU A 41 -15.73 -1.13 -16.27
N PRO A 42 -16.43 0.01 -16.33
CA PRO A 42 -17.17 0.53 -15.19
C PRO A 42 -18.20 -0.51 -14.76
N PRO A 43 -18.42 -0.73 -13.45
CA PRO A 43 -19.22 -1.85 -12.93
C PRO A 43 -20.68 -1.90 -13.42
N GLN A 44 -21.16 -0.84 -14.08
CA GLN A 44 -22.49 -0.76 -14.65
C GLN A 44 -22.61 -1.36 -16.07
N SER A 45 -21.52 -1.60 -16.80
CA SER A 45 -21.55 -2.18 -18.16
C SER A 45 -21.84 -3.69 -18.18
N GLN A 46 -21.53 -4.39 -17.08
CA GLN A 46 -21.76 -5.83 -16.93
C GLN A 46 -23.19 -6.20 -16.51
N LEU A 47 -24.07 -5.20 -16.33
CA LEU A 47 -25.47 -5.46 -16.07
C LEU A 47 -26.15 -5.93 -17.37
N PRO A 48 -26.96 -7.01 -17.33
CA PRO A 48 -27.72 -7.42 -18.50
C PRO A 48 -28.60 -6.24 -18.97
N GLN A 49 -28.57 -5.95 -20.28
CA GLN A 49 -29.28 -4.83 -20.92
C GLN A 49 -30.79 -4.76 -20.58
N SER A 50 -31.38 -5.87 -20.14
CA SER A 50 -32.78 -5.96 -19.72
C SER A 50 -32.93 -6.49 -18.29
N LEU A 51 -32.72 -5.61 -17.30
CA LEU A 51 -33.27 -5.86 -15.96
C LEU A 51 -34.80 -5.86 -16.05
N ASN A 52 -35.41 -7.04 -15.95
CA ASN A 52 -36.86 -7.20 -15.85
C ASN A 52 -37.38 -6.35 -14.69
N ARG A 53 -38.01 -5.20 -15.00
CA ARG A 53 -38.63 -4.33 -14.00
C ARG A 53 -39.73 -5.13 -13.31
N ARG A 54 -39.62 -5.27 -11.97
CA ARG A 54 -40.59 -5.98 -11.14
C ARG A 54 -41.97 -5.35 -11.29
N LYS A 55 -42.99 -6.16 -11.58
CA LYS A 55 -44.34 -5.69 -11.91
C LYS A 55 -45.26 -5.52 -10.70
N SER A 56 -44.89 -6.01 -9.51
CA SER A 56 -45.78 -6.03 -8.35
C SER A 56 -45.15 -5.46 -7.07
N PRO A 57 -45.94 -4.80 -6.21
CA PRO A 57 -45.48 -4.23 -4.95
C PRO A 57 -45.16 -5.25 -3.84
N GLN A 58 -45.64 -6.49 -3.96
CA GLN A 58 -45.37 -7.58 -3.00
C GLN A 58 -43.90 -8.03 -3.01
N ASP A 59 -43.19 -7.82 -4.13
CA ASP A 59 -41.78 -8.18 -4.32
C ASP A 59 -40.81 -7.24 -3.57
N ARG A 60 -41.34 -6.17 -2.95
CA ARG A 60 -40.58 -5.24 -2.10
C ARG A 60 -40.42 -5.73 -0.66
N ARG A 61 -41.24 -6.69 -0.22
CA ARG A 61 -41.37 -7.02 1.21
C ARG A 61 -40.69 -8.33 1.63
N ARG A 62 -39.99 -9.02 0.71
CA ARG A 62 -39.27 -10.28 0.97
C ARG A 62 -37.74 -10.11 0.96
N SER A 63 -37.22 -9.12 1.67
CA SER A 63 -35.81 -9.10 2.05
C SER A 63 -35.72 -8.94 3.56
N ASP A 64 -36.17 -9.96 4.26
CA ASP A 64 -35.95 -10.09 5.69
C ASP A 64 -34.43 -10.13 5.96
N ARG A 65 -33.96 -9.14 6.75
CA ARG A 65 -32.71 -9.16 7.54
C ARG A 65 -31.35 -8.94 6.84
N ARG A 66 -31.23 -8.06 5.85
CA ARG A 66 -29.91 -7.48 5.51
C ARG A 66 -29.95 -5.97 5.68
N GLY A 67 -29.51 -5.47 6.84
CA GLY A 67 -29.38 -4.02 7.07
C GLY A 67 -29.95 -3.49 8.38
N ALA A 68 -30.17 -4.34 9.39
CA ALA A 68 -30.33 -3.80 10.74
C ALA A 68 -28.97 -3.21 11.18
N PRO A 69 -28.89 -1.93 11.58
CA PRO A 69 -27.65 -1.38 12.13
C PRO A 69 -27.31 -2.16 13.40
N ILE A 70 -26.09 -2.73 13.44
CA ILE A 70 -25.54 -3.36 14.65
C ILE A 70 -25.60 -2.32 15.77
N SER A 71 -26.11 -2.72 16.93
CA SER A 71 -26.25 -1.81 18.06
C SER A 71 -24.87 -1.32 18.53
N LYS A 72 -24.77 -0.10 19.07
CA LYS A 72 -23.49 0.43 19.57
C LYS A 72 -22.85 -0.52 20.62
N GLU A 73 -23.70 -1.16 21.42
CA GLU A 73 -23.31 -2.10 22.46
C GLU A 73 -22.63 -3.37 21.91
N GLU A 74 -23.12 -3.93 20.80
CA GLU A 74 -22.48 -5.08 20.15
C GLU A 74 -21.11 -4.71 19.60
N ARG A 75 -20.97 -3.52 19.00
CA ARG A 75 -19.70 -3.03 18.48
C ARG A 75 -18.67 -2.76 19.58
N GLU A 76 -19.11 -2.27 20.72
CA GLU A 76 -18.25 -2.06 21.90
C GLU A 76 -17.80 -3.39 22.52
N ARG A 77 -18.67 -4.40 22.58
CA ARG A 77 -18.30 -5.75 23.04
C ARG A 77 -17.26 -6.39 22.12
N GLU A 78 -17.45 -6.34 20.81
CA GLU A 78 -16.47 -6.85 19.84
C GLU A 78 -15.13 -6.08 19.93
N GLY A 79 -15.20 -4.77 20.16
CA GLY A 79 -14.01 -3.95 20.38
C GLY A 79 -13.25 -4.31 21.65
N ALA A 80 -13.95 -4.63 22.75
CA ALA A 80 -13.35 -5.06 24.00
C ALA A 80 -12.67 -6.44 23.87
N THR A 81 -13.37 -7.42 23.27
CA THR A 81 -12.80 -8.76 23.09
C THR A 81 -11.53 -8.77 22.24
N ASN A 82 -11.48 -7.90 21.22
CA ASN A 82 -10.28 -7.78 20.37
C ASN A 82 -9.09 -7.13 21.09
N LYS A 83 -9.34 -6.21 22.04
CA LYS A 83 -8.27 -5.60 22.84
C LYS A 83 -7.66 -6.61 23.81
N ASP A 84 -8.50 -7.37 24.51
CA ASP A 84 -8.04 -8.39 25.45
C ASP A 84 -7.16 -9.45 24.76
N LEU A 85 -7.56 -9.87 23.55
CA LEU A 85 -6.77 -10.79 22.73
C LEU A 85 -5.41 -10.20 22.32
N ALA A 86 -5.39 -8.94 21.90
CA ALA A 86 -4.14 -8.26 21.52
C ALA A 86 -3.18 -8.08 22.72
N GLU A 87 -3.72 -7.81 23.91
CA GLU A 87 -2.92 -7.71 25.14
C GLU A 87 -2.31 -9.07 25.53
N HIS A 88 -3.08 -10.16 25.44
CA HIS A 88 -2.58 -11.50 25.68
C HIS A 88 -1.51 -11.93 24.66
N GLU A 89 -1.65 -11.55 23.40
CA GLU A 89 -0.64 -11.80 22.37
C GLU A 89 0.64 -11.00 22.62
N ALA A 90 0.51 -9.71 22.96
CA ALA A 90 1.66 -8.85 23.29
C ALA A 90 2.41 -9.35 24.53
N VAL A 91 1.70 -9.90 25.52
CA VAL A 91 2.29 -10.44 26.75
C VAL A 91 3.15 -11.68 26.48
N ASN A 92 2.71 -12.52 25.55
CA ASN A 92 3.38 -13.77 25.17
C ASN A 92 4.37 -13.59 24.01
N SER A 93 4.55 -12.36 23.52
CA SER A 93 5.48 -12.10 22.44
C SER A 93 6.93 -12.34 22.89
N PRO A 94 7.79 -12.93 22.04
CA PRO A 94 9.22 -13.10 22.34
C PRO A 94 10.01 -11.79 22.23
N LEU A 95 9.34 -10.67 21.93
CA LEU A 95 9.93 -9.36 21.71
C LEU A 95 10.01 -8.59 23.04
N PRO A 96 11.06 -7.76 23.24
CA PRO A 96 11.11 -6.87 24.39
C PRO A 96 9.97 -5.85 24.31
N ARG A 97 9.30 -5.60 25.44
CA ARG A 97 8.31 -4.53 25.55
C ARG A 97 9.02 -3.18 25.58
N ILE A 98 8.53 -2.23 24.78
CA ILE A 98 9.02 -0.86 24.73
C ILE A 98 7.86 0.04 25.13
N ASP A 99 7.96 0.63 26.31
CA ASP A 99 6.99 1.64 26.77
C ASP A 99 7.37 2.98 26.13
N ILE A 100 6.42 3.60 25.44
CA ILE A 100 6.58 4.93 24.83
C ILE A 100 5.83 5.93 25.70
N ASP A 101 6.57 6.75 26.44
CA ASP A 101 6.01 7.91 27.13
C ASP A 101 5.67 9.00 26.09
N ILE A 102 4.40 9.43 26.04
CA ILE A 102 3.92 10.54 25.19
C ILE A 102 3.67 11.77 26.09
#